data_AF-A0A2S1R175-F1
#
_entry.id   AF-A0A2S1R175-F1
#
_cell.length_a   1.000
_cell.length_b   1.000
_cell.length_c   1.000
_cell.angle_alpha   90.00
_cell.angle_beta   90.00
_cell.angle_gamma   90.00
#
_symmetry.space_group_name_H-M   'P 1'
#
loop_
_entity.id
_entity.type
_entity.pdbx_description
1 polymer ?
#
loop_
_entity_poly.entity_id
_entity_poly.type
_entity_poly.pdbx_seq_one_letter_code
_entity_poly.pdbx_strand_id
1 'polypeptide(L)'
;MGFLNQNKYKLLIAVTIISIMFFLAKRLHVNDNFYNRMFEDRKNEHYSGIIEKKYIDNEEHNIPQLKLKDTILSMETEFWNKLSVGDSIVKIKGEDYISVFSNKKLKIVLDYSKYFNELSGKKINKPSIFYPNQQGLINDFDSIFTNDQKDELSQMLLDYNIKSKNKIIIASLDSIPTDINFQVYAEDLGRRWKIEQNNQGRTILIVFSKRNRKVALTKTNAVVNLSEDNIKSIVSKEILPDFKRDNYYLGIKKGILGIMNKWN
;
A
#
# COMPACT_ATOMS: atom_id res chain seq x y z
N MET A 1 45.96 30.09 44.04
CA MET A 1 45.63 30.28 42.61
C MET A 1 45.54 28.98 41.78
N GLY A 2 46.03 27.81 42.23
CA GLY A 2 46.07 26.57 41.42
C GLY A 2 44.77 25.74 41.34
N PHE A 3 43.86 25.85 42.32
CA PHE A 3 42.65 25.00 42.40
C PHE A 3 41.57 25.40 41.38
N LEU A 4 41.43 26.70 41.10
CA LEU A 4 40.48 27.23 40.11
C LEU A 4 40.88 26.88 38.66
N ASN A 5 42.17 26.70 38.39
CA ASN A 5 42.67 26.37 37.05
C ASN A 5 42.43 24.89 36.72
N GLN A 6 42.68 23.97 37.65
CA GLN A 6 42.43 22.52 37.50
C GLN A 6 40.97 22.22 37.12
N ASN A 7 40.00 22.88 37.76
CA ASN A 7 38.58 22.68 37.46
C ASN A 7 38.17 23.28 36.10
N LYS A 8 38.80 24.38 35.67
CA LYS A 8 38.61 24.94 34.33
C LYS A 8 39.12 24.00 33.24
N TYR A 9 40.27 23.35 33.43
CA TYR A 9 40.79 22.37 32.47
C TYR A 9 39.90 21.12 32.40
N LYS A 10 39.40 20.60 33.54
CA LYS A 10 38.45 19.48 33.56
C LYS A 10 37.14 19.83 32.85
N LEU A 11 36.62 21.04 33.04
CA LEU A 11 35.43 21.53 32.36
C LEU A 11 35.65 21.67 30.85
N LEU A 12 36.81 22.21 30.45
CA LEU A 12 37.18 22.35 29.04
C LEU A 12 37.27 20.99 28.34
N ILE A 13 37.93 20.01 28.99
CA ILE A 13 38.05 18.63 28.49
C ILE A 13 36.67 17.98 28.35
N ALA A 14 35.80 18.13 29.35
CA ALA A 14 34.43 17.59 29.30
C ALA A 14 33.61 18.20 28.15
N VAL A 15 33.71 19.52 27.92
CA VAL A 15 33.02 20.20 26.81
C VAL A 15 33.56 19.74 25.46
N THR A 16 34.88 19.53 25.32
CA THR A 16 35.44 18.96 24.09
C THR A 16 35.02 17.52 23.86
N ILE A 17 34.97 16.68 24.89
CA ILE A 17 34.49 15.30 24.77
C ILE A 17 33.02 15.28 24.37
N ILE A 18 32.17 16.10 24.99
CA ILE A 18 30.74 16.22 24.64
C ILE A 18 30.59 16.73 23.20
N SER A 19 31.41 17.69 22.77
CA SER A 19 31.38 18.22 21.40
C SER A 19 31.86 17.18 20.38
N ILE A 20 32.88 16.39 20.71
CA ILE A 20 33.36 15.27 19.90
C ILE A 20 32.32 14.16 19.86
N MET A 21 31.67 13.83 20.98
CA MET A 21 30.57 12.87 21.03
C MET A 21 29.36 13.35 20.24
N PHE A 22 29.04 14.65 20.27
CA PHE A 22 27.97 15.25 19.49
C PHE A 22 28.32 15.32 18.00
N PHE A 23 29.59 15.59 17.67
CA PHE A 23 30.12 15.56 16.31
C PHE A 23 30.17 14.13 15.75
N LEU A 24 30.59 13.16 16.56
CA LEU A 24 30.56 11.73 16.23
C LEU A 24 29.12 11.24 16.14
N ALA A 25 28.19 11.64 17.03
CA ALA A 25 26.77 11.31 16.91
C ALA A 25 26.15 11.90 15.63
N LYS A 26 26.54 13.11 15.22
CA LYS A 26 26.15 13.71 13.94
C LYS A 26 26.81 13.02 12.74
N ARG A 27 28.04 12.53 12.87
CA ARG A 27 28.79 11.84 11.81
C ARG A 27 28.44 10.34 11.70
N LEU A 28 27.95 9.77 12.80
CA LEU A 28 27.39 8.43 12.96
C LEU A 28 25.86 8.46 12.85
N HIS A 29 25.26 9.52 12.29
CA HIS A 29 23.96 9.38 11.65
C HIS A 29 24.11 8.15 10.76
N VAL A 30 23.46 7.05 11.15
CA VAL A 30 23.43 5.80 10.37
C VAL A 30 22.94 6.24 9.02
N ASN A 31 23.89 6.35 8.10
CA ASN A 31 23.68 6.98 6.81
C ASN A 31 22.50 6.23 6.17
N ASP A 32 21.52 6.92 5.57
CA ASP A 32 20.39 6.29 4.88
C ASP A 32 20.86 5.14 3.96
N ASN A 33 22.09 5.26 3.45
CA ASN A 33 22.83 4.26 2.69
C ASN A 33 23.06 2.90 3.39
N PHE A 34 22.99 2.78 4.72
CA PHE A 34 23.13 1.50 5.42
C PHE A 34 21.86 0.66 5.32
N TYR A 35 20.71 1.22 5.71
CA TYR A 35 19.42 0.52 5.59
C TYR A 35 19.02 0.29 4.15
N ASN A 36 19.33 1.23 3.24
CA ASN A 36 19.11 1.02 1.81
C ASN A 36 19.94 -0.16 1.27
N ARG A 37 21.19 -0.34 1.72
CA ARG A 37 22.01 -1.49 1.31
C ARG A 37 21.44 -2.80 1.82
N MET A 38 21.09 -2.88 3.10
CA MET A 38 20.45 -4.08 3.65
C MET A 38 19.10 -4.39 2.98
N PHE A 39 18.32 -3.37 2.66
CA PHE A 39 17.09 -3.52 1.88
C PHE A 39 17.36 -4.10 0.49
N GLU A 40 18.32 -3.56 -0.26
CA GLU A 40 18.68 -4.09 -1.58
C GLU A 40 19.26 -5.50 -1.50
N ASP A 41 20.03 -5.83 -0.46
CA ASP A 41 20.52 -7.19 -0.22
C ASP A 41 19.34 -8.16 -0.04
N ARG A 42 18.38 -7.84 0.85
CA ARG A 42 17.15 -8.64 1.03
C ARG A 42 16.32 -8.74 -0.23
N LYS A 43 16.19 -7.66 -1.00
CA LYS A 43 15.48 -7.66 -2.28
C LYS A 43 16.13 -8.62 -3.27
N ASN A 44 17.46 -8.74 -3.26
CA ASN A 44 18.21 -9.62 -4.15
C ASN A 44 18.24 -11.09 -3.72
N GLU A 45 17.80 -11.43 -2.50
CA GLU A 45 17.67 -12.82 -2.04
C GLU A 45 16.56 -13.58 -2.78
N HIS A 46 16.74 -14.89 -2.89
CA HIS A 46 15.74 -15.84 -3.36
C HIS A 46 15.82 -17.13 -2.54
N TYR A 47 14.67 -17.56 -2.02
CA TYR A 47 14.54 -18.83 -1.33
C TYR A 47 13.07 -19.24 -1.29
N SER A 48 12.83 -20.54 -1.19
CA SER A 48 11.50 -21.07 -0.92
C SER A 48 11.61 -22.39 -0.18
N GLY A 49 10.65 -22.67 0.70
CA GLY A 49 10.61 -23.94 1.41
C GLY A 49 9.69 -23.92 2.61
N ILE A 50 9.58 -25.08 3.27
CA ILE A 50 8.85 -25.22 4.52
C ILE A 50 9.81 -24.94 5.67
N ILE A 51 9.36 -24.17 6.65
CA ILE A 51 10.11 -23.93 7.88
C ILE A 51 10.11 -25.22 8.71
N GLU A 52 11.26 -25.89 8.78
CA GLU A 52 11.44 -27.11 9.58
C GLU A 52 11.77 -26.78 11.04
N LYS A 53 12.58 -25.75 11.26
CA LYS A 53 12.96 -25.29 12.60
C LYS A 53 13.12 -23.77 12.67
N LYS A 54 12.96 -23.27 13.88
CA LYS A 54 13.05 -21.86 14.23
C LYS A 54 13.83 -21.76 15.54
N TYR A 55 14.98 -21.07 15.54
CA TYR A 55 15.86 -20.98 16.70
C TYR A 55 16.62 -19.65 16.72
N ILE A 56 17.29 -19.36 17.84
CA ILE A 56 18.19 -18.22 17.99
C ILE A 56 19.61 -18.79 18.02
N ASP A 57 20.48 -18.28 17.18
CA ASP A 57 21.89 -18.67 17.18
C ASP A 57 22.64 -17.87 18.26
N ASN A 58 23.01 -18.55 19.34
CA ASN A 58 23.65 -17.93 20.49
C ASN A 58 25.16 -17.68 20.27
N GLU A 59 25.76 -18.27 19.22
CA GLU A 59 27.17 -18.08 18.90
C GLU A 59 27.36 -16.85 17.99
N GLU A 60 26.37 -16.57 17.13
CA GLU A 60 26.34 -15.40 16.24
C GLU A 60 25.33 -14.34 16.71
N HIS A 61 25.74 -13.54 17.69
CA HIS A 61 25.01 -12.32 18.12
C HIS A 61 23.52 -12.50 18.47
N ASN A 62 23.05 -13.70 18.85
CA ASN A 62 21.64 -14.02 19.09
C ASN A 62 20.74 -13.73 17.88
N ILE A 63 21.21 -14.05 16.67
CA ILE A 63 20.46 -13.82 15.43
C ILE A 63 19.34 -14.86 15.28
N PRO A 64 18.09 -14.45 15.00
CA PRO A 64 17.01 -15.39 14.70
C PRO A 64 17.24 -16.12 13.38
N GLN A 65 17.23 -17.45 13.44
CA GLN A 65 17.45 -18.35 12.30
C GLN A 65 16.18 -19.15 11.97
N LEU A 66 15.99 -19.40 10.67
CA LEU A 66 15.05 -20.37 10.14
C LEU A 66 15.81 -21.46 9.41
N LYS A 67 15.52 -22.72 9.74
CA LYS A 67 15.99 -23.86 8.96
C LYS A 67 14.89 -24.28 7.98
N LEU A 68 15.18 -24.11 6.70
CA LEU A 68 14.51 -24.83 5.62
C LEU A 68 15.27 -26.13 5.36
N LYS A 69 14.70 -27.01 4.53
CA LYS A 69 15.26 -28.33 4.20
C LYS A 69 16.76 -28.29 3.84
N ASP A 70 17.13 -27.40 2.92
CA ASP A 70 18.48 -27.32 2.35
C ASP A 70 19.16 -25.96 2.61
N THR A 71 18.55 -25.08 3.41
CA THR A 71 19.06 -23.71 3.62
C THR A 71 18.75 -23.22 5.02
N ILE A 72 19.71 -22.52 5.63
CA ILE A 72 19.53 -21.78 6.88
C ILE A 72 19.46 -20.30 6.51
N LEU A 73 18.47 -19.60 7.07
CA LEU A 73 18.19 -18.21 6.75
C LEU A 73 18.17 -17.36 8.02
N SER A 74 18.99 -16.31 8.03
CA SER A 74 18.92 -15.25 9.03
C SER A 74 17.70 -14.37 8.76
N MET A 75 16.86 -14.18 9.77
CA MET A 75 15.59 -13.46 9.67
C MET A 75 15.52 -12.30 10.66
N GLU A 76 14.91 -11.20 10.25
CA GLU A 76 14.61 -10.06 11.10
C GLU A 76 13.72 -10.50 12.26
N THR A 77 14.04 -10.07 13.49
CA THR A 77 13.32 -10.49 14.69
C THR A 77 11.80 -10.29 14.58
N GLU A 78 11.35 -9.18 14.02
CA GLU A 78 9.92 -8.91 13.83
C GLU A 78 9.26 -9.90 12.86
N PHE A 79 9.96 -10.25 11.78
CA PHE A 79 9.47 -11.18 10.76
C PHE A 79 9.47 -12.58 11.32
N TRP A 80 10.58 -12.98 11.95
CA TRP A 80 10.74 -14.25 12.64
C TRP A 80 9.61 -14.48 13.63
N ASN A 81 9.24 -13.49 14.45
CA ASN A 81 8.14 -13.60 15.42
C ASN A 81 6.77 -13.94 14.80
N LYS A 82 6.52 -13.56 13.54
CA LYS A 82 5.25 -13.82 12.82
C LYS A 82 5.20 -15.20 12.14
N LEU A 83 6.33 -15.90 12.09
CA LEU A 83 6.48 -17.19 11.41
C LEU A 83 6.33 -18.38 12.36
N SER A 84 5.78 -19.48 11.85
CA SER A 84 5.59 -20.74 12.57
C SER A 84 6.26 -21.91 11.84
N VAL A 85 6.74 -22.90 12.58
CA VAL A 85 7.20 -24.17 12.00
C VAL A 85 6.05 -24.81 11.23
N GLY A 86 6.32 -25.30 10.02
CA GLY A 86 5.32 -25.82 9.08
C GLY A 86 4.75 -24.79 8.09
N ASP A 87 4.96 -23.48 8.30
CA ASP A 87 4.65 -22.49 7.27
C ASP A 87 5.58 -22.68 6.05
N SER A 88 5.06 -22.44 4.85
CA SER A 88 5.86 -22.35 3.63
C SER A 88 6.18 -20.89 3.33
N ILE A 89 7.44 -20.58 3.06
CA ILE A 89 7.88 -19.23 2.72
C ILE A 89 8.40 -19.17 1.29
N VAL A 90 8.17 -18.03 0.63
CA VAL A 90 8.64 -17.76 -0.73
C VAL A 90 9.16 -16.34 -0.79
N LYS A 91 10.43 -16.19 -1.17
CA LYS A 91 11.09 -14.94 -1.51
C LYS A 91 11.54 -15.00 -2.96
N ILE A 92 11.03 -14.10 -3.79
CA ILE A 92 11.43 -13.97 -5.19
C ILE A 92 12.45 -12.83 -5.30
N LYS A 93 13.52 -13.05 -6.06
CA LYS A 93 14.54 -12.02 -6.31
C LYS A 93 13.90 -10.80 -7.00
N GLY A 94 14.22 -9.61 -6.51
CA GLY A 94 13.69 -8.35 -7.00
C GLY A 94 12.42 -7.88 -6.29
N GLU A 95 11.69 -8.78 -5.62
CA GLU A 95 10.56 -8.41 -4.76
C GLU A 95 11.04 -7.92 -3.40
N ASP A 96 10.35 -6.94 -2.85
CA ASP A 96 10.60 -6.34 -1.54
C ASP A 96 9.78 -6.99 -0.42
N TYR A 97 9.25 -8.19 -0.64
CA TYR A 97 8.46 -8.89 0.35
C TYR A 97 8.68 -10.41 0.35
N ILE A 98 8.26 -11.07 1.43
CA ILE A 98 8.18 -12.53 1.53
C ILE A 98 6.70 -12.92 1.61
N SER A 99 6.29 -13.87 0.79
CA SER A 99 4.97 -14.51 0.92
C SER A 99 5.06 -15.72 1.86
N VAL A 100 4.19 -15.76 2.86
CA VAL A 100 4.10 -16.85 3.83
C VAL A 100 2.77 -17.55 3.68
N PHE A 101 2.80 -18.87 3.55
CA PHE A 101 1.64 -19.73 3.36
C PHE A 101 1.50 -20.71 4.52
N SER A 102 0.26 -20.99 4.91
CA SER A 102 -0.07 -22.03 5.88
C SER A 102 -1.22 -22.86 5.32
N ASN A 103 -1.12 -24.19 5.39
CA ASN A 103 -2.09 -25.11 4.78
C ASN A 103 -2.41 -24.77 3.31
N LYS A 104 -1.38 -24.43 2.52
CA LYS A 104 -1.47 -24.03 1.10
C LYS A 104 -2.28 -22.76 0.82
N LYS A 105 -2.59 -21.94 1.83
CA LYS A 105 -3.24 -20.63 1.70
C LYS A 105 -2.30 -19.52 2.14
N LEU A 106 -2.36 -18.36 1.48
CA LEU A 106 -1.57 -17.19 1.88
C LEU A 106 -1.97 -16.79 3.31
N LYS A 107 -1.00 -16.77 4.22
CA LYS A 107 -1.15 -16.41 5.64
C LYS A 107 -0.81 -14.93 5.85
N ILE A 108 0.36 -14.51 5.39
CA ILE A 108 0.85 -13.14 5.57
C ILE A 108 1.89 -12.79 4.50
N VAL A 109 2.02 -11.50 4.21
CA VAL A 109 3.11 -10.93 3.42
C VAL A 109 3.98 -10.09 4.36
N LEU A 110 5.29 -10.36 4.38
CA LEU A 110 6.26 -9.63 5.18
C LEU A 110 6.99 -8.63 4.28
N ASP A 111 6.82 -7.34 4.53
CA ASP A 111 7.24 -6.24 3.65
C ASP A 111 8.56 -5.62 4.12
N TYR A 112 9.64 -5.87 3.38
CA TYR A 112 10.98 -5.35 3.68
C TYR A 112 11.07 -3.84 3.49
N SER A 113 10.39 -3.29 2.48
CA SER A 113 10.34 -1.84 2.26
C SER A 113 9.81 -1.15 3.51
N LYS A 114 8.70 -1.64 4.06
CA LYS A 114 8.14 -1.13 5.31
C LYS A 114 9.11 -1.29 6.49
N TYR A 115 9.66 -2.49 6.67
CA TYR A 115 10.56 -2.81 7.80
C TYR A 115 11.80 -1.90 7.83
N PHE A 116 12.54 -1.79 6.72
CA PHE A 116 13.76 -0.98 6.68
C PHE A 116 13.47 0.53 6.75
N ASN A 117 12.32 0.97 6.23
CA ASN A 117 11.89 2.35 6.39
C ASN A 117 11.63 2.70 7.86
N GLU A 118 10.96 1.81 8.61
CA GLU A 118 10.75 1.97 10.06
C GLU A 118 12.08 2.05 10.84
N LEU A 119 13.04 1.17 10.53
CA LEU A 119 14.36 1.16 11.17
C LEU A 119 15.22 2.39 10.86
N SER A 120 15.10 2.93 9.64
CA SER A 120 15.92 4.07 9.21
C SER A 120 15.64 5.36 9.97
N GLY A 121 14.59 5.40 10.80
CA GLY A 121 14.18 6.63 11.48
C GLY A 121 13.74 7.74 10.52
N LYS A 122 13.69 7.46 9.20
CA LYS A 122 12.85 8.21 8.28
C LYS A 122 11.47 8.19 8.91
N LYS A 123 10.99 9.38 9.34
CA LYS A 123 9.57 9.56 9.61
C LYS A 123 8.87 8.89 8.45
N ILE A 124 8.09 7.86 8.75
CA ILE A 124 7.17 7.32 7.77
C ILE A 124 6.24 8.48 7.44
N ASN A 125 6.57 9.25 6.41
CA ASN A 125 5.54 9.58 5.46
C ASN A 125 5.03 8.19 5.09
N LYS A 126 3.85 7.79 5.63
CA LYS A 126 3.10 6.60 5.17
C LYS A 126 3.45 6.43 3.72
N PRO A 127 3.95 5.27 3.23
CA PRO A 127 4.37 5.11 1.83
C PRO A 127 3.33 5.86 1.03
N SER A 128 3.72 6.99 0.41
CA SER A 128 2.74 8.03 0.10
C SER A 128 1.75 7.38 -0.81
N ILE A 129 0.59 7.00 -0.25
CA ILE A 129 -0.38 6.18 -0.95
C ILE A 129 -0.66 7.02 -2.19
N PHE A 130 -0.30 6.48 -3.35
CA PHE A 130 -0.29 7.28 -4.55
C PHE A 130 -1.74 7.54 -4.90
N TYR A 131 -2.21 8.75 -4.60
CA TYR A 131 -3.53 9.20 -4.99
C TYR A 131 -3.34 10.10 -6.20
N PRO A 132 -3.67 9.64 -7.43
CA PRO A 132 -3.55 10.48 -8.60
C PRO A 132 -4.51 11.66 -8.51
N ASN A 133 -4.21 12.74 -9.22
CA ASN A 133 -5.13 13.87 -9.32
C ASN A 133 -6.27 13.53 -10.28
N GLN A 134 -7.48 14.00 -9.96
CA GLN A 134 -8.62 13.87 -10.86
C GLN A 134 -8.37 14.68 -12.15
N GLN A 135 -8.54 14.04 -13.29
CA GLN A 135 -8.44 14.63 -14.62
C GLN A 135 -9.82 14.91 -15.23
N GLY A 136 -10.85 14.14 -14.85
CA GLY A 136 -12.20 14.32 -15.35
C GLY A 136 -13.21 13.33 -14.77
N LEU A 137 -14.24 13.00 -15.54
CA LEU A 137 -15.21 11.94 -15.20
C LEU A 137 -14.62 10.54 -15.42
N ILE A 138 -13.75 10.38 -16.43
CA ILE A 138 -12.99 9.16 -16.69
C ILE A 138 -11.53 9.41 -16.35
N ASN A 139 -10.97 8.61 -15.44
CA ASN A 139 -9.59 8.71 -14.98
C ASN A 139 -8.92 7.33 -15.18
N ASP A 140 -8.49 7.06 -16.40
CA ASP A 140 -7.96 5.75 -16.82
C ASP A 140 -6.42 5.69 -16.70
N PHE A 141 -5.90 5.61 -15.47
CA PHE A 141 -4.46 5.60 -15.21
C PHE A 141 -3.76 4.26 -15.55
N ASP A 142 -4.54 3.20 -15.78
CA ASP A 142 -4.03 1.85 -16.09
C ASP A 142 -4.24 1.50 -17.58
N SER A 143 -4.64 2.49 -18.39
CA SER A 143 -4.87 2.34 -19.84
C SER A 143 -5.76 1.15 -20.20
N ILE A 144 -6.82 0.94 -19.41
CA ILE A 144 -7.78 -0.16 -19.56
C ILE A 144 -8.70 0.08 -20.75
N PHE A 145 -9.00 1.34 -21.05
CA PHE A 145 -9.96 1.71 -22.08
C PHE A 145 -9.24 2.18 -23.35
N THR A 146 -9.77 1.77 -24.50
CA THR A 146 -9.46 2.40 -25.79
C THR A 146 -10.04 3.82 -25.84
N ASN A 147 -9.59 4.65 -26.79
CA ASN A 147 -10.10 6.01 -26.93
C ASN A 147 -11.62 6.03 -27.20
N ASP A 148 -12.12 5.20 -28.12
CA ASP A 148 -13.55 5.10 -28.43
C ASP A 148 -14.38 4.74 -27.19
N GLN A 149 -13.87 3.83 -26.35
CA GLN A 149 -14.51 3.44 -25.09
C GLN A 149 -14.50 4.59 -24.07
N LYS A 150 -13.42 5.39 -24.00
CA LYS A 150 -13.37 6.58 -23.14
C LYS A 150 -14.38 7.62 -23.59
N ASP A 151 -14.49 7.85 -24.89
CA ASP A 151 -15.41 8.83 -25.47
C ASP A 151 -16.85 8.43 -25.21
N GLU A 152 -17.19 7.17 -25.45
CA GLU A 152 -18.53 6.65 -25.17
C GLU A 152 -18.90 6.74 -23.69
N LEU A 153 -18.01 6.30 -22.79
CA LEU A 153 -18.26 6.38 -21.35
C LEU A 153 -18.37 7.84 -20.90
N SER A 154 -17.50 8.73 -21.40
CA SER A 154 -17.52 10.14 -21.05
C SER A 154 -18.84 10.80 -21.47
N GLN A 155 -19.30 10.55 -22.71
CA GLN A 155 -20.56 11.06 -23.21
C GLN A 155 -21.74 10.56 -22.36
N MET A 156 -21.79 9.26 -22.05
CA MET A 156 -22.81 8.67 -21.21
C MET A 156 -22.89 9.32 -19.82
N LEU A 157 -21.74 9.58 -19.19
CA LEU A 157 -21.68 10.21 -17.88
C LEU A 157 -22.05 11.70 -17.90
N LEU A 158 -21.67 12.41 -18.97
CA LEU A 158 -22.04 13.82 -19.17
C LEU A 158 -23.54 13.98 -19.34
N ASP A 159 -24.16 13.18 -20.21
CA ASP A 159 -25.60 13.22 -20.48
C ASP A 159 -26.42 12.94 -19.22
N TYR A 160 -25.99 11.94 -18.43
CA TYR A 160 -26.63 11.63 -17.16
C TYR A 160 -26.49 12.76 -16.15
N ASN A 161 -25.32 13.39 -16.05
CA ASN A 161 -25.09 14.53 -15.17
C ASN A 161 -25.97 15.72 -15.55
N ILE A 162 -26.10 16.04 -16.85
CA ILE A 162 -26.97 17.12 -17.32
C ILE A 162 -28.44 16.83 -16.96
N LYS A 163 -28.90 15.59 -17.19
CA LYS A 163 -30.30 15.21 -16.99
C LYS A 163 -30.72 15.12 -15.52
N SER A 164 -29.85 14.56 -14.68
CA SER A 164 -30.21 14.19 -13.30
C SER A 164 -29.53 15.02 -12.22
N LYS A 165 -28.53 15.83 -12.58
CA LYS A 165 -27.60 16.48 -11.65
C LYS A 165 -26.82 15.50 -10.75
N ASN A 166 -26.87 14.21 -11.06
CA ASN A 166 -26.08 13.17 -10.41
C ASN A 166 -24.77 12.96 -11.20
N LYS A 167 -23.65 12.89 -10.49
CA LYS A 167 -22.33 12.71 -11.09
C LYS A 167 -21.81 11.30 -10.82
N ILE A 168 -21.28 10.65 -11.83
CA ILE A 168 -20.52 9.41 -11.70
C ILE A 168 -19.10 9.70 -12.17
N ILE A 169 -18.11 9.28 -11.39
CA ILE A 169 -16.68 9.41 -11.71
C ILE A 169 -16.09 7.99 -11.71
N ILE A 170 -15.16 7.73 -12.61
CA ILE A 170 -14.51 6.44 -12.79
C ILE A 170 -13.00 6.62 -12.66
N ALA A 171 -12.35 5.73 -11.93
CA ALA A 171 -10.90 5.67 -11.76
C ALA A 171 -10.39 4.24 -11.93
N SER A 172 -9.54 4.01 -12.94
CA SER A 172 -8.74 2.79 -13.04
C SER A 172 -7.36 3.04 -12.44
N LEU A 173 -6.85 2.13 -11.63
CA LEU A 173 -5.54 2.25 -11.00
C LEU A 173 -4.73 0.98 -11.28
N ASP A 174 -3.47 1.14 -11.64
CA ASP A 174 -2.57 0.00 -11.90
C ASP A 174 -2.49 -0.88 -10.64
N SER A 175 -1.96 -0.35 -9.55
CA SER A 175 -1.84 -1.09 -8.29
C SER A 175 -2.04 -0.22 -7.06
N ILE A 176 -2.71 -0.79 -6.06
CA ILE A 176 -2.88 -0.24 -4.72
C ILE A 176 -2.09 -1.12 -3.73
N PRO A 177 -1.45 -0.53 -2.69
CA PRO A 177 -0.78 -1.29 -1.65
C PRO A 177 -1.68 -2.39 -1.07
N THR A 178 -1.13 -3.61 -0.95
CA THR A 178 -1.88 -4.81 -0.54
C THR A 178 -2.29 -4.80 0.92
N ASP A 179 -1.66 -3.97 1.74
CA ASP A 179 -1.93 -3.76 3.16
C ASP A 179 -3.14 -2.83 3.40
N ILE A 180 -3.67 -2.19 2.36
CA ILE A 180 -4.81 -1.28 2.45
C ILE A 180 -6.09 -1.97 1.94
N ASN A 181 -7.17 -1.83 2.70
CA ASN A 181 -8.49 -2.23 2.23
C ASN A 181 -8.89 -1.36 1.03
N PHE A 182 -9.24 -2.00 -0.08
CA PHE A 182 -9.52 -1.32 -1.35
C PHE A 182 -10.71 -0.33 -1.27
N GLN A 183 -11.70 -0.63 -0.43
CA GLN A 183 -12.82 0.28 -0.17
C GLN A 183 -12.35 1.53 0.59
N VAL A 184 -11.52 1.35 1.62
CA VAL A 184 -10.92 2.46 2.39
C VAL A 184 -10.07 3.35 1.47
N TYR A 185 -9.28 2.76 0.58
CA TYR A 185 -8.54 3.53 -0.41
C TYR A 185 -9.48 4.36 -1.30
N ALA A 186 -10.57 3.77 -1.81
CA ALA A 186 -11.50 4.46 -2.70
C ALA A 186 -12.18 5.66 -1.99
N GLU A 187 -12.51 5.51 -0.70
CA GLU A 187 -13.02 6.58 0.15
C GLU A 187 -11.97 7.69 0.36
N ASP A 188 -10.72 7.33 0.66
CA ASP A 188 -9.61 8.28 0.78
C ASP A 188 -9.39 9.08 -0.52
N LEU A 189 -9.44 8.39 -1.67
CA LEU A 189 -9.33 9.01 -2.99
C LEU A 189 -10.48 9.99 -3.22
N GLY A 190 -11.72 9.60 -2.91
CA GLY A 190 -12.89 10.47 -2.99
C GLY A 190 -12.75 11.74 -2.13
N ARG A 191 -12.25 11.60 -0.89
CA ARG A 191 -11.99 12.75 -0.01
C ARG A 191 -10.92 13.68 -0.60
N ARG A 192 -9.86 13.14 -1.18
CA ARG A 192 -8.79 13.93 -1.83
C ARG A 192 -9.25 14.65 -3.07
N TRP A 193 -10.10 14.00 -3.87
CA TRP A 193 -10.76 14.61 -5.02
C TRP A 193 -11.89 15.57 -4.64
N LYS A 194 -12.16 15.71 -3.32
CA LYS A 194 -13.13 16.66 -2.79
C LYS A 194 -14.52 16.46 -3.40
N ILE A 195 -14.90 15.20 -3.66
CA ILE A 195 -16.21 14.87 -4.24
C ILE A 195 -17.37 15.30 -3.32
N GLU A 196 -17.09 15.46 -2.03
CA GLU A 196 -18.00 15.93 -0.97
C GLU A 196 -18.05 17.46 -0.80
N GLN A 197 -17.19 18.24 -1.46
CA GLN A 197 -17.18 19.70 -1.24
C GLN A 197 -18.42 20.39 -1.84
N ASN A 198 -18.88 21.43 -1.13
CA ASN A 198 -20.01 22.28 -1.52
C ASN A 198 -19.90 22.67 -3.01
N ASN A 199 -20.96 22.36 -3.77
CA ASN A 199 -21.13 22.53 -5.23
C ASN A 199 -20.88 21.29 -6.12
N GLN A 200 -20.38 20.16 -5.60
CA GLN A 200 -20.21 18.95 -6.44
C GLN A 200 -21.46 18.06 -6.56
N GLY A 201 -22.47 18.26 -5.71
CA GLY A 201 -23.75 17.55 -5.79
C GLY A 201 -23.68 16.07 -5.39
N ARG A 202 -24.64 15.30 -5.90
CA ARG A 202 -24.81 13.86 -5.64
C ARG A 202 -23.82 13.09 -6.49
N THR A 203 -22.75 12.55 -5.89
CA THR A 203 -21.63 11.96 -6.62
C THR A 203 -21.38 10.51 -6.21
N ILE A 204 -21.10 9.65 -7.19
CA ILE A 204 -20.58 8.30 -7.00
C ILE A 204 -19.22 8.20 -7.68
N LEU A 205 -18.24 7.63 -6.99
CA LEU A 205 -16.92 7.32 -7.51
C LEU A 205 -16.75 5.80 -7.57
N ILE A 206 -16.49 5.29 -8.78
CA ILE A 206 -16.14 3.90 -9.06
C ILE A 206 -14.62 3.83 -9.17
N VAL A 207 -13.97 3.06 -8.30
CA VAL A 207 -12.52 2.81 -8.34
C VAL A 207 -12.29 1.35 -8.62
N PHE A 208 -11.40 1.02 -9.55
CA PHE A 208 -11.04 -0.36 -9.82
C PHE A 208 -9.56 -0.51 -10.18
N SER A 209 -9.04 -1.72 -10.00
CA SER A 209 -7.69 -2.11 -10.41
C SER A 209 -7.72 -3.48 -11.04
N LYS A 210 -7.16 -3.57 -12.25
CA LYS A 210 -7.00 -4.84 -12.96
C LYS A 210 -5.97 -5.72 -12.26
N ARG A 211 -4.83 -5.15 -11.86
CA ARG A 211 -3.76 -5.90 -11.16
C ARG A 211 -4.25 -6.46 -9.83
N ASN A 212 -4.95 -5.67 -9.03
CA ASN A 212 -5.50 -6.15 -7.76
C ASN A 212 -6.77 -7.01 -7.93
N ARG A 213 -7.38 -7.02 -9.12
CA ARG A 213 -8.70 -7.64 -9.41
C ARG A 213 -9.79 -7.19 -8.44
N LYS A 214 -9.81 -5.88 -8.13
CA LYS A 214 -10.73 -5.28 -7.15
C LYS A 214 -11.47 -4.10 -7.75
N VAL A 215 -12.68 -3.89 -7.25
CA VAL A 215 -13.52 -2.73 -7.51
C VAL A 215 -14.15 -2.28 -6.19
N ALA A 216 -14.27 -0.98 -6.02
CA ALA A 216 -14.97 -0.33 -4.93
C ALA A 216 -15.83 0.80 -5.48
N LEU A 217 -16.94 1.04 -4.80
CA LEU A 217 -17.76 2.22 -5.02
C LEU A 217 -17.82 3.02 -3.74
N THR A 218 -17.63 4.33 -3.87
CA THR A 218 -17.92 5.29 -2.80
C THR A 218 -18.92 6.31 -3.32
N LYS A 219 -19.73 6.87 -2.41
CA LYS A 219 -20.77 7.83 -2.74
C LYS A 219 -20.77 8.97 -1.75
N THR A 220 -21.27 10.14 -2.16
CA THR A 220 -21.44 11.26 -1.25
C THR A 220 -22.62 11.08 -0.33
N ASN A 221 -22.63 11.77 0.81
CA ASN A 221 -23.77 11.75 1.74
C ASN A 221 -25.08 12.23 1.11
N ALA A 222 -25.02 13.03 0.04
CA ALA A 222 -26.21 13.48 -0.70
C ALA A 222 -26.91 12.33 -1.48
N VAL A 223 -26.26 11.18 -1.63
CA VAL A 223 -26.76 9.99 -2.32
C VAL A 223 -27.56 9.10 -1.36
N VAL A 224 -28.80 9.50 -1.11
CA VAL A 224 -29.70 8.85 -0.13
C VAL A 224 -30.57 7.72 -0.71
N ASN A 225 -30.94 7.79 -1.99
CA ASN A 225 -31.85 6.83 -2.64
C ASN A 225 -31.15 5.61 -3.26
N LEU A 226 -29.81 5.55 -3.21
CA LEU A 226 -29.05 4.36 -3.61
C LEU A 226 -28.50 3.67 -2.35
N SER A 227 -29.15 2.58 -1.92
CA SER A 227 -28.75 1.82 -0.74
C SER A 227 -27.42 1.06 -0.94
N GLU A 228 -26.77 0.70 0.17
CA GLU A 228 -25.57 -0.16 0.15
C GLU A 228 -25.85 -1.52 -0.50
N ASP A 229 -27.04 -2.09 -0.30
CA ASP A 229 -27.43 -3.35 -0.91
C ASP A 229 -27.60 -3.22 -2.43
N ASN A 230 -28.10 -2.07 -2.90
CA ASN A 230 -28.13 -1.77 -4.33
C ASN A 230 -26.72 -1.74 -4.92
N ILE A 231 -25.76 -1.08 -4.25
CA ILE A 231 -24.36 -1.01 -4.69
C ILE A 231 -23.73 -2.39 -4.70
N LYS A 232 -23.84 -3.17 -3.62
CA LYS A 232 -23.33 -4.55 -3.53
C LYS A 232 -23.92 -5.44 -4.62
N SER A 233 -25.21 -5.29 -4.90
CA SER A 233 -25.90 -6.02 -5.97
C SER A 233 -25.35 -5.65 -7.34
N ILE A 234 -25.19 -4.36 -7.65
CA ILE A 234 -24.58 -3.89 -8.91
C ILE A 234 -23.16 -4.45 -9.06
N VAL A 235 -22.31 -4.32 -8.04
CA VAL A 235 -20.93 -4.82 -8.08
C VAL A 235 -20.90 -6.32 -8.35
N SER A 236 -21.68 -7.10 -7.60
CA SER A 236 -21.64 -8.56 -7.67
C SER A 236 -22.30 -9.15 -8.92
N LYS A 237 -23.36 -8.53 -9.44
CA LYS A 237 -24.15 -9.05 -10.56
C LYS A 237 -23.81 -8.44 -11.91
N GLU A 238 -23.38 -7.18 -11.94
CA GLU A 238 -23.12 -6.45 -13.19
C GLU A 238 -21.61 -6.33 -13.47
N ILE A 239 -20.81 -5.95 -12.46
CA ILE A 239 -19.39 -5.63 -12.67
C ILE A 239 -18.51 -6.88 -12.60
N LEU A 240 -18.55 -7.60 -11.49
CA LEU A 240 -17.63 -8.71 -11.21
C LEU A 240 -17.71 -9.88 -12.21
N PRO A 241 -18.87 -10.25 -12.80
CA PRO A 241 -18.92 -11.32 -13.79
C PRO A 241 -18.10 -11.02 -15.06
N ASP A 242 -18.06 -9.75 -15.48
CA ASP A 242 -17.26 -9.32 -16.63
C ASP A 242 -15.78 -9.17 -16.27
N PHE A 243 -15.46 -8.70 -15.06
CA PHE A 243 -14.07 -8.65 -14.57
C PHE A 243 -13.43 -10.04 -14.50
N LYS A 244 -14.20 -11.06 -14.10
CA LYS A 244 -13.75 -12.47 -14.10
C LYS A 244 -13.40 -12.99 -15.50
N ARG A 245 -13.91 -12.35 -16.55
CA ARG A 245 -13.64 -12.66 -17.96
C ARG A 245 -12.64 -11.69 -18.59
N ASP A 246 -11.93 -10.92 -17.76
CA ASP A 246 -11.01 -9.84 -18.16
C ASP A 246 -11.65 -8.75 -19.06
N ASN A 247 -12.98 -8.64 -19.06
CA ASN A 247 -13.71 -7.63 -19.83
C ASN A 247 -14.09 -6.42 -18.95
N TYR A 248 -13.09 -5.64 -18.55
CA TYR A 248 -13.25 -4.52 -17.62
C TYR A 248 -14.16 -3.40 -18.17
N TYR A 249 -14.02 -3.06 -19.45
CA TYR A 249 -14.88 -2.06 -20.08
C TYR A 249 -16.36 -2.44 -20.00
N LEU A 250 -16.72 -3.68 -20.35
CA LEU A 250 -18.12 -4.12 -20.29
C LEU A 250 -18.64 -4.15 -18.85
N GLY A 251 -17.83 -4.63 -17.91
CA GLY A 251 -18.20 -4.65 -16.49
C GLY A 251 -18.46 -3.25 -15.93
N ILE A 252 -17.58 -2.29 -16.25
CA ILE A 252 -17.76 -0.89 -15.84
C ILE A 252 -19.01 -0.28 -16.51
N LYS A 253 -19.20 -0.48 -17.81
CA LYS A 253 -20.38 0.03 -18.53
C LYS A 253 -21.69 -0.50 -17.93
N LYS A 254 -21.77 -1.80 -17.64
CA LYS A 254 -22.96 -2.39 -16.97
C LYS A 254 -23.13 -1.86 -15.55
N GLY A 255 -22.04 -1.69 -14.81
CA GLY A 255 -22.05 -1.05 -13.50
C GLY A 255 -22.67 0.33 -13.53
N ILE A 256 -22.25 1.19 -14.46
CA ILE A 256 -22.80 2.52 -14.69
C ILE A 256 -24.30 2.45 -14.98
N LEU A 257 -24.73 1.61 -15.92
CA LEU A 257 -26.15 1.46 -16.28
C LEU A 257 -26.99 0.97 -15.08
N GLY A 258 -26.46 0.03 -14.30
CA GLY A 258 -27.10 -0.47 -13.08
C GLY A 258 -27.27 0.62 -12.02
N ILE A 259 -26.27 1.49 -11.85
CA ILE A 259 -26.35 2.68 -10.99
C ILE A 259 -27.43 3.62 -11.51
N MET A 260 -27.36 4.02 -12.78
CA MET A 260 -28.31 4.96 -13.38
C MET A 260 -29.76 4.47 -13.27
N ASN A 261 -30.00 3.18 -13.42
CA ASN A 261 -31.33 2.59 -13.26
C ASN A 261 -31.85 2.65 -11.82
N LYS A 262 -30.98 2.41 -10.83
CA LYS A 262 -31.35 2.35 -9.41
C LYS A 262 -31.28 3.70 -8.68
N TRP A 263 -30.64 4.71 -9.28
CA TRP A 263 -30.38 6.01 -8.66
C TRP A 263 -31.40 7.10 -9.06
N ASN A 264 -32.40 6.73 -9.86
CA ASN A 264 -33.51 7.60 -10.20
C ASN A 264 -34.45 7.86 -9.02
#